data_AF-A0A2V5Y0I0-F1
#
_entry.id   AF-A0A2V5Y0I0-F1
#
_cell.length_a   1.000
_cell.length_b   1.000
_cell.length_c   1.000
_cell.angle_alpha   90.00
_cell.angle_beta   90.00
_cell.angle_gamma   90.00
#
_symmetry.space_group_name_H-M   'P 1'
#
loop_
_entity.id
_entity.type
_entity.pdbx_description
1 polymer ?
#
loop_
_entity_poly.entity_id
_entity_poly.type
_entity_poly.pdbx_seq_one_letter_code
_entity_poly.pdbx_strand_id
1 'polypeptide(L)'
;YARKKGARARAETEIAAMSAALESYKADNGIYPRNNVTDNLNAQTSGDPSSFQTASQYLYGELSGDRNFNYVIDPSEQGNRSYFAFKSNPPSADGTSNSGMLSITRSGNTYTVNYIRDPFGNSYGYSTANQANQSNGYNPTFDLWSTAGTTSGSTTDRNQWIKNW
;
A
#
# COMPACT_ATOMS: atom_id res chain seq x y z
N TYR A 1 10.25 -15.75 -17.03
CA TYR A 1 11.19 -14.61 -16.94
C TYR A 1 10.51 -13.27 -17.28
N ALA A 2 9.96 -13.08 -18.49
CA ALA A 2 9.33 -11.81 -18.92
C ALA A 2 8.20 -11.28 -18.00
N ARG A 3 7.29 -12.15 -17.52
CA ARG A 3 6.21 -11.75 -16.60
C ARG A 3 6.74 -11.15 -15.29
N LYS A 4 7.80 -11.71 -14.71
CA LYS A 4 8.44 -11.17 -13.50
C LYS A 4 9.07 -9.80 -13.77
N LYS A 5 9.75 -9.62 -14.90
CA LYS A 5 10.33 -8.31 -15.28
C LYS A 5 9.26 -7.23 -15.45
N GLY A 6 8.14 -7.54 -16.11
CA GLY A 6 7.03 -6.61 -16.25
C GLY A 6 6.37 -6.23 -14.92
N ALA A 7 6.15 -7.21 -14.03
CA ALA A 7 5.62 -6.96 -12.70
C ALA A 7 6.55 -6.07 -11.86
N ARG A 8 7.87 -6.25 -11.96
CA ARG A 8 8.84 -5.38 -11.28
C ARG A 8 8.76 -3.93 -11.77
N ALA A 9 8.80 -3.72 -13.09
CA ALA A 9 8.71 -2.38 -13.67
C ALA A 9 7.40 -1.66 -13.31
N ARG A 10 6.28 -2.39 -13.26
CA ARG A 10 5.01 -1.86 -12.77
C ARG A 10 5.12 -1.45 -11.30
N ALA A 11 5.70 -2.30 -10.46
CA ALA A 11 5.79 -2.01 -9.03
C ALA A 11 6.68 -0.78 -8.75
N GLU A 12 7.77 -0.60 -9.49
CA GLU A 12 8.61 0.60 -9.45
C GLU A 12 7.82 1.86 -9.83
N THR A 13 7.02 1.77 -10.90
CA THR A 13 6.16 2.86 -11.37
C THR A 13 5.07 3.20 -10.35
N GLU A 14 4.43 2.19 -9.78
CA GLU A 14 3.38 2.36 -8.77
C GLU A 14 3.94 2.96 -7.47
N ILE A 15 5.14 2.54 -7.01
CA ILE A 15 5.84 3.14 -5.87
C ILE A 15 6.17 4.61 -6.15
N ALA A 16 6.70 4.93 -7.34
CA ALA A 16 7.01 6.31 -7.70
C ALA A 16 5.74 7.18 -7.73
N ALA A 17 4.65 6.67 -8.29
CA ALA A 17 3.38 7.38 -8.39
C ALA A 17 2.73 7.59 -7.00
N MET A 18 2.73 6.58 -6.14
CA MET A 18 2.28 6.70 -4.74
C MET A 18 3.17 7.66 -3.94
N SER A 19 4.49 7.64 -4.16
CA SER A 19 5.42 8.59 -3.53
C SER A 19 5.12 10.04 -3.94
N ALA A 20 4.79 10.29 -5.20
CA ALA A 20 4.38 11.62 -5.65
C ALA A 20 3.03 12.07 -5.04
N ALA A 21 2.08 11.15 -4.88
CA ALA A 21 0.83 11.44 -4.19
C ALA A 21 1.05 11.73 -2.70
N LEU A 22 2.00 11.05 -2.05
CA LEU A 22 2.42 11.31 -0.68
C LEU A 22 3.01 12.72 -0.51
N GLU A 23 3.75 13.23 -1.50
CA GLU A 23 4.21 14.64 -1.48
C GLU A 23 3.04 15.62 -1.57
N SER A 24 2.04 15.32 -2.40
CA SER A 24 0.83 16.15 -2.52
C SER A 24 0.01 16.12 -1.22
N TYR A 25 -0.12 14.95 -0.60
CA TYR A 25 -0.74 14.78 0.71
C TYR A 25 -0.02 15.65 1.75
N LYS A 26 1.31 15.56 1.83
CA LYS A 26 2.08 16.35 2.78
C LYS A 26 1.94 17.85 2.54
N ALA A 27 1.88 18.30 1.29
CA ALA A 27 1.71 19.72 0.97
C ALA A 27 0.42 20.30 1.58
N ASP A 28 -0.65 19.49 1.63
CA ASP A 28 -1.93 19.91 2.20
C ASP A 28 -2.04 19.68 3.72
N ASN A 29 -1.41 18.63 4.24
CA ASN A 29 -1.59 18.18 5.63
C ASN A 29 -0.38 18.47 6.55
N GLY A 30 0.73 18.96 5.99
CA GLY A 30 1.98 19.26 6.71
C GLY A 30 2.80 18.03 7.12
N ILE A 31 2.26 16.82 6.98
CA ILE A 31 2.90 15.55 7.37
C ILE A 31 2.52 14.45 6.38
N TYR A 32 3.35 13.41 6.24
CA TYR A 32 2.95 12.18 5.54
C TYR A 32 1.92 11.40 6.37
N PRO A 33 1.06 10.59 5.73
CA PRO A 33 0.12 9.72 6.44
C PRO A 33 0.83 8.86 7.47
N ARG A 34 0.45 8.99 8.73
CA ARG A 34 1.17 8.37 9.84
C ARG A 34 0.21 8.08 10.98
N ASN A 35 0.33 6.87 11.53
CA ASN A 35 -0.32 6.48 12.77
C ASN A 35 0.51 5.39 13.49
N ASN A 36 -0.01 4.89 14.61
CA ASN A 36 0.65 3.82 15.37
C ASN A 36 0.91 2.55 14.55
N VAL A 37 0.12 2.26 13.52
CA VAL A 37 0.32 1.07 12.67
C VAL A 37 1.53 1.26 11.77
N THR A 38 1.66 2.43 11.13
CA THR A 38 2.79 2.74 10.24
C THR A 38 4.08 2.99 11.01
N ASP A 39 4.00 3.51 12.23
CA ASP A 39 5.15 3.78 13.10
C ASP A 39 5.76 2.54 13.75
N ASN A 40 4.94 1.52 13.97
CA ASN A 40 5.40 0.25 14.55
C ASN A 40 5.85 -0.76 13.48
N LEU A 41 5.60 -0.49 12.20
CA LEU A 41 5.98 -1.40 11.12
C LEU A 41 7.47 -1.25 10.79
N ASN A 42 8.31 -2.14 11.31
CA ASN A 42 9.75 -2.07 11.08
C ASN A 42 10.13 -2.54 9.66
N ALA A 43 10.48 -1.62 8.75
CA ALA A 43 10.87 -1.95 7.37
C ALA A 43 12.16 -2.79 7.29
N GLN A 44 12.94 -2.85 8.37
CA GLN A 44 14.15 -3.67 8.46
C GLN A 44 13.87 -5.16 8.73
N THR A 45 12.69 -5.52 9.22
CA THR A 45 12.36 -6.91 9.58
C THR A 45 11.01 -7.39 9.04
N SER A 46 10.11 -6.49 8.65
CA SER A 46 8.78 -6.81 8.12
C SER A 46 8.84 -7.25 6.65
N GLY A 47 9.07 -8.55 6.45
CA GLY A 47 9.19 -9.14 5.12
C GLY A 47 8.08 -10.09 4.68
N ASP A 48 7.11 -10.37 5.56
CA ASP A 48 5.88 -11.07 5.19
C ASP A 48 4.80 -10.06 4.78
N PRO A 49 4.27 -10.11 3.55
CA PRO A 49 3.18 -9.26 3.11
C PRO A 49 1.91 -9.27 3.95
N SER A 50 1.65 -10.35 4.69
CA SER A 50 0.51 -10.39 5.61
C SER A 50 0.68 -9.39 6.76
N SER A 51 1.93 -9.13 7.19
CA SER A 51 2.25 -8.32 8.37
C SER A 51 2.01 -6.82 8.19
N PHE A 52 1.87 -6.34 6.95
CA PHE A 52 1.74 -4.92 6.65
C PHE A 52 0.48 -4.53 5.89
N GLN A 53 -0.51 -5.44 5.83
CA GLN A 53 -1.81 -5.17 5.20
C GLN A 53 -2.55 -4.00 5.85
N THR A 54 -2.55 -3.91 7.19
CA THR A 54 -3.21 -2.81 7.91
C THR A 54 -2.56 -1.45 7.60
N ALA A 55 -1.24 -1.39 7.53
CA ALA A 55 -0.52 -0.17 7.16
C ALA A 55 -0.82 0.24 5.70
N SER A 56 -0.92 -0.75 4.80
CA SER A 56 -1.30 -0.56 3.41
C SER A 56 -2.74 -0.06 3.24
N GLN A 57 -3.69 -0.64 4.00
CA GLN A 57 -5.08 -0.21 4.04
C GLN A 57 -5.22 1.22 4.56
N TYR A 58 -4.46 1.56 5.60
CA TYR A 58 -4.39 2.92 6.11
C TYR A 58 -3.89 3.90 5.04
N LEU A 59 -2.79 3.58 4.35
CA LEU A 59 -2.29 4.40 3.24
C LEU A 59 -3.33 4.55 2.13
N TYR A 60 -4.05 3.47 1.79
CA TYR A 60 -5.13 3.52 0.82
C TYR A 60 -6.18 4.56 1.21
N GLY A 61 -6.68 4.56 2.46
CA GLY A 61 -7.70 5.52 2.86
C GLY A 61 -7.21 6.96 2.87
N GLU A 62 -5.96 7.16 3.26
CA GLU A 62 -5.29 8.47 3.27
C GLU A 62 -5.13 9.07 1.87
N LEU A 63 -4.77 8.24 0.89
CA LEU A 63 -4.55 8.70 -0.49
C LEU A 63 -5.81 8.68 -1.36
N SER A 64 -6.77 7.81 -1.09
CA SER A 64 -8.00 7.70 -1.89
C SER A 64 -9.10 8.67 -1.41
N GLY A 65 -9.15 8.92 -0.09
CA GLY A 65 -10.26 9.60 0.58
C GLY A 65 -11.32 8.65 1.17
N ASP A 66 -11.25 7.34 0.88
CA ASP A 66 -12.13 6.29 1.40
C ASP A 66 -11.57 5.73 2.72
N ARG A 67 -12.04 6.28 3.85
CA ARG A 67 -11.58 6.01 5.21
C ARG A 67 -12.28 4.85 5.88
N ASN A 68 -13.47 4.48 5.41
CA ASN A 68 -14.19 3.31 5.89
C ASN A 68 -13.87 2.03 5.07
N PHE A 69 -13.09 2.18 4.01
CA PHE A 69 -12.52 1.13 3.16
C PHE A 69 -13.56 0.34 2.38
N ASN A 70 -14.70 0.95 2.05
CA ASN A 70 -15.80 0.27 1.37
C ASN A 70 -15.71 0.33 -0.18
N TYR A 71 -14.60 0.85 -0.72
CA TYR A 71 -14.33 1.06 -2.15
C TYR A 71 -15.19 2.16 -2.81
N VAL A 72 -15.89 2.97 -2.03
CA VAL A 72 -16.80 4.03 -2.50
C VAL A 72 -16.59 5.28 -1.64
N ILE A 73 -16.51 6.45 -2.28
CA ILE A 73 -16.57 7.72 -1.55
C ILE A 73 -18.04 8.02 -1.26
N ASP A 74 -18.46 7.83 -0.02
CA ASP A 74 -19.82 8.11 0.42
C ASP A 74 -19.97 9.57 0.94
N PRO A 75 -21.21 10.05 1.22
CA PRO A 75 -21.42 11.41 1.68
C PRO A 75 -20.66 11.80 2.96
N SER A 76 -20.31 10.83 3.81
CA SER A 76 -19.51 11.09 5.02
C SER A 76 -18.03 11.34 4.72
N GLU A 77 -17.58 11.01 3.50
CA GLU A 77 -16.19 11.08 3.07
C GLU A 77 -15.97 12.08 1.92
N GLN A 78 -17.02 12.75 1.43
CA GLN A 78 -16.91 13.75 0.35
C GLN A 78 -15.97 14.93 0.66
N GLY A 79 -15.75 15.21 1.96
CA GLY A 79 -14.78 16.22 2.40
C GLY A 79 -13.33 15.75 2.34
N ASN A 80 -13.09 14.45 2.22
CA ASN A 80 -11.74 13.89 2.15
C ASN A 80 -11.16 14.12 0.76
N ARG A 81 -9.95 14.67 0.72
CA ARG A 81 -9.25 14.89 -0.55
C ARG A 81 -8.68 13.57 -1.07
N SER A 82 -8.83 13.35 -2.37
CA SER A 82 -8.18 12.25 -3.09
C SER A 82 -6.86 12.72 -3.70
N TYR A 83 -5.78 12.01 -3.39
CA TYR A 83 -4.42 12.27 -3.87
C TYR A 83 -3.97 11.21 -4.88
N PHE A 84 -4.60 10.03 -4.88
CA PHE A 84 -4.23 8.93 -5.75
C PHE A 84 -5.45 8.11 -6.20
N ALA A 85 -5.52 7.84 -7.50
CA ALA A 85 -6.55 7.00 -8.09
C ALA A 85 -6.06 5.55 -8.24
N PHE A 86 -6.44 4.67 -7.32
CA PHE A 86 -6.12 3.25 -7.39
C PHE A 86 -6.94 2.54 -8.47
N LYS A 87 -6.29 2.13 -9.57
CA LYS A 87 -6.95 1.47 -10.69
C LYS A 87 -7.19 -0.01 -10.37
N SER A 88 -8.45 -0.35 -10.11
CA SER A 88 -8.89 -1.72 -9.81
C SER A 88 -10.28 -1.99 -10.36
N ASN A 89 -10.58 -3.27 -10.59
CA ASN A 89 -11.92 -3.78 -10.83
C ASN A 89 -12.32 -4.61 -9.60
N PRO A 90 -13.40 -4.24 -8.89
CA PRO A 90 -13.86 -5.00 -7.74
C PRO A 90 -14.37 -6.38 -8.16
N PRO A 91 -14.40 -7.36 -7.23
CA PRO A 91 -14.88 -8.71 -7.52
C PRO A 91 -16.28 -8.73 -8.12
N SER A 92 -16.48 -9.61 -9.10
CA SER A 92 -17.80 -10.03 -9.59
C SER A 92 -18.68 -10.60 -8.46
N ALA A 93 -19.98 -10.80 -8.73
CA ALA A 93 -20.92 -11.33 -7.73
C ALA A 93 -20.57 -12.72 -7.20
N ASP A 94 -19.83 -13.50 -7.97
CA ASP A 94 -19.28 -14.79 -7.56
C ASP A 94 -17.97 -14.70 -6.77
N GLY A 95 -17.43 -13.49 -6.54
CA GLY A 95 -16.22 -13.24 -5.77
C GLY A 95 -14.91 -13.59 -6.48
N THR A 96 -14.94 -14.02 -7.74
CA THR A 96 -13.76 -14.62 -8.42
C THR A 96 -12.86 -13.61 -9.15
N SER A 97 -13.37 -12.41 -9.47
CA SER A 97 -12.72 -11.48 -10.41
C SER A 97 -12.13 -10.24 -9.76
N ASN A 98 -11.14 -10.37 -8.88
CA ASN A 98 -10.41 -9.20 -8.37
C ASN A 98 -9.18 -8.90 -9.24
N SER A 99 -9.08 -7.71 -9.83
CA SER A 99 -7.91 -7.29 -10.62
C SER A 99 -7.50 -5.84 -10.35
N GLY A 100 -6.20 -5.56 -10.44
CA GLY A 100 -5.64 -4.21 -10.31
C GLY A 100 -4.87 -3.99 -9.01
N MET A 101 -4.77 -2.73 -8.60
CA MET A 101 -3.93 -2.25 -7.50
C MET A 101 -4.52 -2.45 -6.10
N LEU A 102 -5.69 -3.09 -5.96
CA LEU A 102 -6.35 -3.26 -4.66
C LEU A 102 -6.73 -4.72 -4.45
N SER A 103 -6.48 -5.20 -3.24
CA SER A 103 -7.14 -6.40 -2.74
C SER A 103 -8.48 -6.00 -2.14
N ILE A 104 -9.56 -6.58 -2.66
CA ILE A 104 -10.94 -6.23 -2.36
C ILE A 104 -11.70 -7.53 -2.13
N THR A 105 -12.37 -7.62 -0.99
CA THR A 105 -13.32 -8.70 -0.68
C THR A 105 -14.73 -8.19 -0.93
N ARG A 106 -15.63 -9.07 -1.38
CA ARG A 106 -17.05 -8.78 -1.51
C ARG A 106 -17.84 -9.60 -0.49
N SER A 107 -18.75 -8.95 0.24
CA SER A 107 -19.73 -9.60 1.10
C SER A 107 -21.13 -9.06 0.75
N GLY A 108 -21.96 -9.90 0.13
CA GLY A 108 -23.25 -9.47 -0.41
C GLY A 108 -23.09 -8.38 -1.48
N ASN A 109 -23.53 -7.16 -1.18
CA ASN A 109 -23.39 -5.99 -2.06
C ASN A 109 -22.31 -5.00 -1.60
N THR A 110 -21.59 -5.33 -0.53
CA THR A 110 -20.56 -4.47 0.06
C THR A 110 -19.18 -4.95 -0.36
N TYR A 111 -18.29 -4.00 -0.63
CA TYR A 111 -16.89 -4.25 -0.87
C TYR A 111 -16.07 -3.81 0.34
N THR A 112 -14.92 -4.45 0.53
CA THR A 112 -13.93 -4.03 1.53
C THR A 112 -12.56 -4.08 0.91
N VAL A 113 -11.88 -2.94 0.87
CA VAL A 113 -10.49 -2.85 0.45
C VAL A 113 -9.61 -3.34 1.60
N ASN A 114 -8.91 -4.45 1.40
CA ASN A 114 -8.06 -5.05 2.42
C ASN A 114 -6.66 -4.43 2.47
N TYR A 115 -6.10 -4.05 1.32
CA TYR A 115 -4.78 -3.44 1.16
C TYR A 115 -4.53 -3.03 -0.29
N ILE A 116 -3.49 -2.21 -0.52
CA ILE A 116 -2.97 -1.90 -1.85
C ILE A 116 -2.17 -3.11 -2.32
N ARG A 117 -2.60 -3.71 -3.43
CA ARG A 117 -2.02 -4.92 -4.01
C ARG A 117 -0.92 -4.57 -4.99
N ASP A 118 0.22 -5.22 -4.84
CA ASP A 118 1.34 -5.16 -5.76
C ASP A 118 1.12 -6.04 -7.02
N PRO A 119 1.91 -5.86 -8.09
CA PRO A 119 1.81 -6.66 -9.31
C PRO A 119 2.07 -8.17 -9.14
N PHE A 120 2.50 -8.61 -7.96
CA PHE A 120 2.74 -10.01 -7.60
C PHE A 120 1.58 -10.61 -6.79
N GLY A 121 0.56 -9.81 -6.45
CA GLY A 121 -0.63 -10.23 -5.72
C GLY A 121 -0.55 -10.02 -4.20
N ASN A 122 0.54 -9.47 -3.70
CA ASN A 122 0.80 -9.25 -2.27
C ASN A 122 0.49 -7.80 -1.87
N SER A 123 0.49 -7.50 -0.58
CA SER A 123 0.38 -6.11 -0.14
C SER A 123 1.62 -5.31 -0.54
N TYR A 124 1.48 -3.99 -0.67
CA TYR A 124 2.58 -3.04 -0.47
C TYR A 124 2.81 -2.80 1.01
N GLY A 125 4.07 -2.65 1.43
CA GLY A 125 4.43 -2.21 2.77
C GLY A 125 4.62 -0.70 2.80
N TYR A 126 4.07 -0.05 3.83
CA TYR A 126 4.19 1.38 4.06
C TYR A 126 4.53 1.63 5.53
N SER A 127 5.68 2.23 5.80
CA SER A 127 6.17 2.46 7.15
C SER A 127 6.62 3.91 7.32
N THR A 128 6.35 4.44 8.50
CA THR A 128 6.90 5.71 9.00
C THR A 128 7.76 5.46 10.24
N ALA A 129 8.19 4.22 10.46
CA ALA A 129 8.88 3.82 11.68
C ALA A 129 10.19 4.57 11.91
N ASN A 130 10.92 4.98 10.85
CA ASN A 130 12.15 5.75 11.00
C ASN A 130 11.94 7.06 11.78
N GLN A 131 10.88 7.81 11.46
CA GLN A 131 10.60 9.06 12.18
C GLN A 131 10.05 8.84 13.60
N ALA A 132 9.79 7.60 14.03
CA ALA A 132 9.44 7.24 15.41
C ALA A 132 10.66 6.66 16.16
N ASN A 133 11.42 5.83 15.46
CA ASN A 133 12.69 5.25 15.88
C ASN A 133 13.56 5.01 14.64
N GLN A 134 14.68 5.74 14.53
CA GLN A 134 15.59 5.67 13.38
C GLN A 134 16.18 4.28 13.13
N SER A 135 16.10 3.37 14.12
CA SER A 135 16.55 1.98 13.99
C SER A 135 15.54 1.07 13.28
N ASN A 136 14.32 1.55 12.99
CA ASN A 136 13.22 0.73 12.48
C ASN A 136 12.81 1.04 11.03
N GLY A 137 13.54 1.92 10.33
CA GLY A 137 13.30 2.22 8.92
C GLY A 137 14.57 2.56 8.16
N TYR A 138 14.43 2.93 6.89
CA TYR A 138 15.56 3.31 6.02
C TYR A 138 15.48 4.77 5.60
N ASN A 139 14.29 5.25 5.27
CA ASN A 139 14.06 6.61 4.84
C ASN A 139 13.58 7.48 6.02
N PRO A 140 14.14 8.68 6.26
CA PRO A 140 13.71 9.57 7.34
C PRO A 140 12.25 10.02 7.24
N THR A 141 11.62 9.93 6.07
CA THR A 141 10.21 10.27 5.87
C THR A 141 9.31 9.03 5.89
N PHE A 142 9.39 8.18 4.88
CA PHE A 142 8.58 6.96 4.80
C PHE A 142 9.30 5.90 3.97
N ASP A 143 9.11 4.65 4.34
CA ASP A 143 9.51 3.49 3.57
C ASP A 143 8.29 2.94 2.83
N LEU A 144 8.41 2.72 1.51
CA LEU A 144 7.38 2.11 0.68
C LEU A 144 8.01 1.00 -0.17
N TRP A 145 7.46 -0.22 -0.10
CA TRP A 145 8.04 -1.38 -0.79
C TRP A 145 7.04 -2.46 -1.22
N SER A 146 7.45 -3.24 -2.23
CA SER A 146 6.87 -4.54 -2.60
C SER A 146 7.91 -5.63 -2.36
N THR A 147 7.45 -6.81 -1.90
CA THR A 147 8.32 -7.97 -1.67
C THR A 147 8.67 -8.73 -2.95
N ALA A 148 8.27 -8.22 -4.12
CA ALA A 148 8.51 -8.84 -5.43
C ALA A 148 8.02 -10.31 -5.53
N GLY A 149 6.92 -10.64 -4.83
CA GLY A 149 6.33 -11.97 -4.78
C GLY A 149 6.94 -12.92 -3.74
N THR A 150 7.91 -12.46 -2.96
CA THR A 150 8.45 -13.21 -1.81
C THR A 150 7.56 -13.05 -0.57
N THR A 151 7.53 -14.06 0.30
CA THR A 151 6.67 -14.04 1.51
C THR A 151 7.40 -14.44 2.78
N SER A 152 8.66 -14.92 2.69
CA SER A 152 9.37 -15.44 3.86
C SER A 152 10.04 -14.36 4.72
N GLY A 153 10.28 -13.17 4.14
CA GLY A 153 11.02 -12.09 4.77
C GLY A 153 12.50 -12.36 5.02
N SER A 154 13.06 -13.45 4.47
CA SER A 154 14.48 -13.79 4.59
C SER A 154 15.39 -12.70 3.99
N THR A 155 16.62 -12.59 4.47
CA THR A 155 17.60 -11.60 3.95
C THR A 155 17.82 -11.74 2.43
N THR A 156 17.78 -12.96 1.89
CA THR A 156 17.89 -13.22 0.45
C THR A 156 16.69 -12.66 -0.32
N ASP A 157 15.49 -12.78 0.23
CA ASP A 157 14.26 -12.23 -0.36
C ASP A 157 14.29 -10.69 -0.36
N ARG A 158 14.83 -10.08 0.69
CA ARG A 158 14.94 -8.61 0.83
C ARG A 158 15.78 -7.97 -0.27
N ASN A 159 16.77 -8.67 -0.82
CA ASN A 159 17.55 -8.19 -1.96
C ASN A 159 16.72 -8.09 -3.25
N GLN A 160 15.58 -8.77 -3.32
CA GLN A 160 14.68 -8.72 -4.48
C GLN A 160 13.61 -7.65 -4.36
N TRP A 161 13.45 -7.04 -3.18
CA TRP A 161 12.40 -6.06 -2.95
C TRP A 161 12.53 -4.86 -3.87
N ILE A 162 11.39 -4.25 -4.12
CA ILE A 162 11.26 -3.02 -4.91
C ILE A 162 10.82 -1.96 -3.92
N LYS A 163 11.57 -0.87 -3.85
CA LYS A 163 11.60 -0.03 -2.65
C LYS A 163 12.04 1.39 -2.98
N ASN A 164 11.74 2.33 -2.11
CA ASN A 164 12.09 3.75 -2.26
C ASN A 164 13.38 4.16 -1.50
N TRP A 165 14.25 3.20 -1.17
CA TRP A 165 15.55 3.42 -0.53
C TRP A 165 16.67 2.59 -1.16
#